data_AF-A0A2G6AVE3-F1
#
_entry.id   AF-A0A2G6AVE3-F1
#
_cell.length_a   1.000
_cell.length_b   1.000
_cell.length_c   1.000
_cell.angle_alpha   90.00
_cell.angle_beta   90.00
_cell.angle_gamma   90.00
#
_symmetry.space_group_name_H-M   'P 1'
#
loop_
_entity.id
_entity.type
_entity.pdbx_description
1 polymer ?
#
loop_
_entity_poly.entity_id
_entity_poly.type
_entity_poly.pdbx_seq_one_letter_code
_entity_poly.pdbx_strand_id
1 'polypeptide(L)'
;MNDFGNHLHMLRKQAQMSLRYLAERVNLSYSFIDSLEKGMYTPTREVVCTLAEELETDVDELLDLAGYMPNETVKNLYAFSSDRK
;
A
#
# COMPACT_ATOMS: atom_id res chain seq x y z
N MET A 1 -9.41 -9.56 9.61
CA MET A 1 -8.77 -8.99 8.41
C MET A 1 -9.40 -7.62 8.18
N ASN A 2 -8.57 -6.59 8.04
CA ASN A 2 -8.99 -5.25 7.63
C ASN A 2 -9.04 -5.17 6.10
N ASP A 3 -9.56 -4.06 5.56
CA ASP A 3 -9.76 -3.92 4.11
C ASP A 3 -8.43 -4.01 3.34
N PHE A 4 -7.36 -3.39 3.86
CA PHE A 4 -6.00 -3.56 3.34
C PHE A 4 -5.56 -5.02 3.26
N GLY A 5 -5.66 -5.77 4.36
CA GLY A 5 -5.20 -7.15 4.44
C GLY A 5 -5.98 -8.08 3.49
N ASN A 6 -7.30 -7.87 3.38
CA ASN A 6 -8.15 -8.60 2.43
C ASN A 6 -7.74 -8.32 0.98
N HIS A 7 -7.50 -7.04 0.64
CA HIS A 7 -7.13 -6.63 -0.70
C HIS A 7 -5.71 -7.13 -1.07
N LEU A 8 -4.75 -7.01 -0.16
CA LEU A 8 -3.40 -7.54 -0.33
C LEU A 8 -3.39 -9.05 -0.57
N HIS A 9 -4.20 -9.80 0.19
CA HIS A 9 -4.35 -11.25 0.01
C HIS A 9 -4.88 -11.58 -1.39
N MET A 10 -5.88 -10.86 -1.85
CA MET A 10 -6.47 -11.04 -3.18
C MET A 10 -5.45 -10.77 -4.29
N LEU A 11 -4.75 -9.63 -4.25
CA LEU A 11 -3.72 -9.27 -5.23
C LEU A 11 -2.62 -10.34 -5.30
N ARG A 12 -2.08 -10.77 -4.15
CA ARG A 12 -1.05 -11.80 -4.11
C ARG A 12 -1.54 -13.11 -4.75
N LYS A 13 -2.79 -13.50 -4.52
CA LYS A 13 -3.38 -14.71 -5.09
C LYS A 13 -3.60 -14.59 -6.60
N GLN A 14 -4.02 -13.42 -7.08
CA GLN A 14 -4.14 -13.13 -8.51
C GLN A 14 -2.78 -13.20 -9.22
N ALA A 15 -1.73 -12.69 -8.58
CA ALA A 15 -0.34 -12.80 -9.03
C ALA A 15 0.26 -14.22 -8.87
N GLN A 16 -0.53 -15.19 -8.38
CA GLN A 16 -0.10 -16.58 -8.13
C GLN A 16 1.12 -16.71 -7.21
N MET A 17 1.35 -15.72 -6.35
CA MET A 17 2.50 -15.68 -5.46
C MET A 17 2.21 -16.39 -4.14
N SER A 18 3.17 -17.16 -3.65
CA SER A 18 3.14 -17.62 -2.25
C SER A 18 3.52 -16.47 -1.31
N LEU A 19 3.14 -16.56 -0.03
CA LEU A 19 3.57 -15.59 0.99
C LEU A 19 5.11 -15.48 1.07
N ARG A 20 5.83 -16.61 0.96
CA ARG A 20 7.31 -16.62 0.97
C ARG A 20 7.88 -15.91 -0.26
N TYR A 21 7.31 -16.19 -1.42
CA TYR A 21 7.76 -15.59 -2.67
C TYR A 21 7.56 -14.08 -2.67
N LEU A 22 6.38 -13.58 -2.27
CA LEU A 22 6.16 -12.15 -2.14
C LEU A 22 7.13 -11.53 -1.13
N ALA A 23 7.28 -12.14 0.04
CA ALA A 23 8.20 -11.66 1.08
C ALA A 23 9.64 -11.52 0.57
N GLU A 24 10.15 -12.50 -0.18
CA GLU A 24 11.48 -12.44 -0.81
C GLU A 24 11.58 -11.30 -1.84
N ARG A 25 10.55 -11.11 -2.67
CA ARG A 25 10.52 -10.08 -3.71
C ARG A 25 10.55 -8.66 -3.16
N VAL A 26 9.83 -8.40 -2.05
CA VAL A 26 9.79 -7.08 -1.40
C VAL A 26 10.79 -6.94 -0.25
N ASN A 27 11.68 -7.91 -0.05
CA ASN A 27 12.67 -7.94 1.04
C ASN A 27 12.05 -7.74 2.44
N LEU A 28 10.92 -8.41 2.70
CA LEU A 28 10.24 -8.44 3.99
C LEU A 28 10.20 -9.86 4.54
N SER A 29 9.85 -10.02 5.81
CA SER A 29 9.69 -11.36 6.39
C SER A 29 8.33 -11.96 6.03
N TYR A 30 8.29 -13.29 5.88
CA TYR A 30 7.05 -14.04 5.71
C TYR A 30 6.01 -13.70 6.78
N SER A 31 6.44 -13.65 8.04
CA SER A 31 5.54 -13.40 9.18
C SER A 31 4.94 -12.00 9.15
N PHE A 32 5.68 -11.02 8.62
CA PHE A 32 5.16 -9.67 8.44
C PHE A 32 4.07 -9.64 7.36
N ILE A 33 4.32 -10.22 6.17
CA ILE A 33 3.29 -10.30 5.11
C ILE A 33 2.05 -11.08 5.57
N ASP A 34 2.22 -12.23 6.25
CA ASP A 34 1.11 -13.00 6.82
C ASP A 34 0.30 -12.19 7.84
N SER A 35 0.99 -11.39 8.67
CA SER A 35 0.32 -10.53 9.65
C SER A 35 -0.40 -9.35 9.02
N LEU A 36 0.15 -8.79 7.93
CA LEU A 36 -0.50 -7.75 7.12
C LEU A 36 -1.79 -8.28 6.50
N GLU A 37 -1.77 -9.44 5.85
CA GLU A 37 -2.97 -10.04 5.26
C GLU A 37 -4.05 -10.32 6.31
N LYS A 38 -3.64 -10.74 7.51
CA LYS A 38 -4.57 -10.95 8.65
C LYS A 38 -5.13 -9.65 9.23
N GLY A 39 -4.55 -8.50 8.90
CA GLY A 39 -4.89 -7.19 9.45
C GLY A 39 -4.40 -7.00 10.88
N MET A 40 -3.34 -7.70 11.29
CA MET A 40 -2.77 -7.65 12.63
C MET A 40 -1.73 -6.51 12.81
N TYR A 41 -1.25 -5.95 11.71
CA TYR A 41 -0.30 -4.85 11.68
C TYR A 41 -0.72 -3.80 10.64
N THR A 42 -0.41 -2.55 10.93
CA THR A 42 -0.47 -1.45 9.97
C THR A 42 0.90 -1.30 9.31
N PRO A 43 1.01 -1.43 7.97
CA PRO A 43 2.27 -1.22 7.26
C PRO A 43 2.69 0.25 7.29
N THR A 44 3.96 0.56 7.01
CA THR A 44 4.37 1.96 6.73
C THR A 44 4.00 2.34 5.29
N ARG A 45 4.01 3.64 4.98
CA ARG A 45 3.77 4.13 3.62
C ARG A 45 4.74 3.51 2.61
N GLU A 46 6.02 3.41 2.97
CA GLU A 46 7.06 2.82 2.12
C GLU A 46 6.77 1.36 1.82
N VAL A 47 6.35 0.58 2.83
CA VAL A 47 5.95 -0.82 2.65
C VAL A 47 4.77 -0.93 1.69
N VAL A 48 3.76 -0.06 1.81
CA VAL A 48 2.62 -0.05 0.90
C VAL A 48 3.05 0.23 -0.53
N CYS A 49 3.92 1.24 -0.74
CA CYS A 49 4.45 1.53 -2.08
C CYS A 49 5.22 0.35 -2.67
N THR A 50 6.12 -0.28 -1.91
CA THR A 50 6.88 -1.45 -2.37
C THR A 50 5.96 -2.62 -2.73
N LEU A 51 4.91 -2.85 -1.94
CA LEU A 51 3.92 -3.90 -2.22
C LEU A 51 3.12 -3.58 -3.49
N ALA A 52 2.73 -2.32 -3.69
CA ALA A 52 1.99 -1.90 -4.87
C ALA A 52 2.81 -2.06 -6.16
N GLU A 53 4.09 -1.68 -6.11
CA GLU A 53 5.04 -1.84 -7.21
C GLU A 53 5.23 -3.32 -7.58
N GLU A 54 5.48 -4.18 -6.59
CA GLU A 54 5.72 -5.60 -6.83
C GLU A 54 4.47 -6.37 -7.31
N LEU A 55 3.29 -5.97 -6.85
CA LEU A 55 2.01 -6.58 -7.24
C LEU A 55 1.39 -5.92 -8.48
N GLU A 56 2.10 -4.97 -9.10
CA GLU A 56 1.66 -4.22 -10.29
C GLU A 56 0.24 -3.62 -10.14
N THR A 57 -0.05 -3.06 -8.97
CA THR A 57 -1.36 -2.47 -8.64
C THR A 57 -1.30 -0.96 -8.46
N ASP A 58 -2.46 -0.30 -8.40
CA ASP A 58 -2.54 1.12 -8.07
C ASP A 58 -2.09 1.38 -6.62
N VAL A 59 -1.02 2.15 -6.47
CA VAL A 59 -0.45 2.54 -5.17
C VAL A 59 -1.41 3.44 -4.39
N ASP A 60 -2.17 4.30 -5.06
CA ASP A 60 -3.06 5.25 -4.41
C ASP A 60 -4.25 4.51 -3.75
N GLU A 61 -4.78 3.48 -4.41
CA GLU A 61 -5.79 2.57 -3.83
C GLU A 61 -5.24 1.84 -2.59
N LEU A 62 -4.04 1.27 -2.70
CA LEU A 62 -3.45 0.49 -1.62
C LEU A 62 -3.09 1.37 -0.41
N LEU A 63 -2.70 2.62 -0.65
CA LEU A 63 -2.46 3.63 0.38
C LEU A 63 -3.75 4.02 1.10
N ASP A 64 -4.84 4.28 0.38
CA ASP A 64 -6.14 4.63 0.98
C ASP A 64 -6.63 3.52 1.91
N LEU A 65 -6.56 2.26 1.45
CA LEU A 65 -6.93 1.09 2.26
C LEU A 65 -6.05 0.92 3.51
N ALA A 66 -4.78 1.34 3.44
CA ALA A 66 -3.86 1.35 4.57
C ALA A 66 -4.07 2.55 5.53
N GLY A 67 -4.99 3.47 5.21
CA GLY A 67 -5.28 4.67 5.99
C GLY A 67 -4.36 5.86 5.68
N TYR A 68 -3.68 5.84 4.54
CA TYR A 68 -2.83 6.93 4.06
C TYR A 68 -3.54 7.75 3.00
N MET A 69 -3.39 9.07 3.05
CA MET A 69 -3.84 9.94 1.96
C MET A 69 -3.01 9.65 0.70
N PRO A 70 -3.64 9.29 -0.44
CA PRO A 70 -2.95 9.13 -1.72
C PRO A 70 -2.36 10.48 -2.14
N ASN A 71 -1.05 10.51 -2.43
CA ASN A 71 -0.32 11.69 -2.88
C ASN A 71 -0.51 13.01 -2.07
N GLU A 72 0.49 13.36 -1.24
CA GLU A 72 0.79 14.76 -0.85
C GLU A 72 1.33 15.57 -2.07
N THR A 73 0.78 15.40 -3.28
CA THR A 73 1.14 16.27 -4.39
C THR A 73 0.49 17.63 -4.15
N VAL A 74 1.13 18.49 -3.34
CA VAL A 74 1.18 19.96 -3.34
C VAL A 74 0.06 20.76 -4.04
N LYS A 75 -1.18 20.28 -4.09
CA LYS A 75 -2.32 20.97 -4.71
C LYS A 75 -2.72 22.23 -3.94
N ASN A 76 -2.13 22.44 -2.76
CA ASN A 76 -2.29 23.64 -1.96
C ASN A 76 -1.18 24.70 -2.14
N LEU A 77 -0.13 24.48 -2.93
CA LEU A 77 0.89 25.53 -3.18
C LEU A 77 0.51 26.50 -4.33
N TYR A 78 -0.51 26.16 -5.12
CA TYR A 78 -0.96 26.98 -6.25
C TYR A 78 -2.38 27.54 -6.08
N ALA A 79 -3.15 27.07 -5.09
CA ALA A 79 -4.54 27.47 -4.88
C ALA A 79 -4.72 28.71 -3.99
N PHE A 80 -3.66 29.19 -3.32
CA PHE A 80 -3.71 30.37 -2.43
C PHE A 80 -3.04 31.63 -3.00
N SER A 81 -2.44 31.56 -4.19
CA SER A 81 -1.63 32.66 -4.77
C SER A 81 -2.36 33.51 -5.81
N SER A 82 -3.66 33.34 -6.03
CA SER A 82 -4.42 34.15 -7.02
C SER A 82 -5.58 34.99 -6.48
N ASP A 83 -5.73 35.13 -5.16
CA ASP A 83 -6.73 36.07 -4.65
C ASP A 83 -6.25 36.82 -3.41
N ARG A 84 -5.34 37.77 -3.63
CA ARG A 84 -5.27 38.98 -2.81
C ARG A 84 -5.16 40.19 -3.73
N LYS A 85 -6.34 40.70 -4.04
CA LYS A 85 -6.62 42.06 -4.51
C LYS A 85 -6.00 43.12 -3.58
#